data_AF-A0A3N0ZSG9-F1
#
_entry.id   AF-A0A3N0ZSG9-F1
#
_cell.length_a   1.000
_cell.length_b   1.000
_cell.length_c   1.000
_cell.angle_alpha   90.00
_cell.angle_beta   90.00
_cell.angle_gamma   90.00
#
_symmetry.space_group_name_H-M   'P 1'
#
loop_
_entity.id
_entity.type
_entity.pdbx_description
1 polymer ?
#
loop_
_entity_poly.entity_id
_entity_poly.type
_entity_poly.pdbx_seq_one_letter_code
_entity_poly.pdbx_strand_id
1 'polypeptide(L)' 'MDSTDFRKYAHQLADRIADYYDDIEKYPVKSQVKPGEIYAKLPNSAPEEAEDFNAIMHDFEKIILPGISH' A
#
# COMPACT_ATOMS: atom_id res chain seq x y z
N MET A 1 -0.10 -12.87 -12.90
CA MET A 1 1.31 -12.63 -12.53
C MET A 1 2.09 -13.91 -12.71
N ASP A 2 3.18 -13.88 -13.48
CA ASP A 2 4.10 -15.01 -13.66
C ASP A 2 5.38 -14.85 -12.80
N SER A 3 6.36 -15.76 -12.96
CA SER A 3 7.60 -15.71 -12.17
C SER A 3 8.51 -14.53 -12.50
N THR A 4 8.43 -13.99 -13.72
CA THR A 4 9.21 -12.83 -14.17
C THR A 4 8.63 -11.57 -13.57
N ASP A 5 7.32 -11.41 -13.67
CA ASP A 5 6.57 -10.32 -13.05
C ASP A 5 6.76 -10.33 -11.53
N PHE A 6 6.65 -11.49 -10.89
CA PHE A 6 6.84 -11.62 -9.45
C PHE A 6 8.23 -11.12 -9.02
N ARG A 7 9.29 -11.54 -9.71
CA ARG A 7 10.66 -11.07 -9.38
C ARG A 7 10.77 -9.56 -9.52
N LYS A 8 10.25 -9.00 -10.61
CA LYS A 8 10.25 -7.55 -10.86
C LYS A 8 9.56 -6.81 -9.70
N TYR A 9 8.33 -7.20 -9.35
CA TYR A 9 7.57 -6.53 -8.30
C TYR A 9 8.14 -6.77 -6.91
N ALA A 10 8.72 -7.94 -6.63
CA ALA A 10 9.39 -8.21 -5.36
C ALA A 10 10.61 -7.32 -5.15
N HIS A 11 11.42 -7.08 -6.19
CA HIS A 11 12.53 -6.13 -6.11
C HIS A 11 12.04 -4.70 -5.86
N GLN A 12 11.02 -4.25 -6.60
CA GLN A 12 10.43 -2.92 -6.38
C GLN A 12 9.85 -2.76 -4.98
N LEU A 13 9.23 -3.81 -4.43
CA LEU A 13 8.70 -3.80 -3.07
C LEU A 13 9.82 -3.77 -2.02
N ALA A 14 10.92 -4.48 -2.26
CA ALA A 14 12.09 -4.44 -1.37
C ALA A 14 12.69 -3.03 -1.31
N ASP A 15 12.87 -2.39 -2.46
CA ASP A 15 13.37 -1.00 -2.55
C ASP A 15 12.43 -0.04 -1.81
N ARG A 16 11.11 -0.16 -2.04
CA ARG A 16 10.08 0.60 -1.31
C ARG A 16 10.13 0.45 0.21
N ILE A 17 10.35 -0.78 0.70
CA ILE A 17 10.43 -1.05 2.14
C ILE A 17 11.69 -0.39 2.72
N ALA A 18 12.81 -0.44 2.01
CA ALA A 18 14.03 0.25 2.41
C ALA A 18 13.78 1.77 2.49
N ASP A 19 13.23 2.37 1.43
CA ASP A 19 12.88 3.80 1.38
C ASP A 19 11.94 4.19 2.52
N TYR A 20 10.95 3.34 2.82
CA TYR A 20 10.03 3.56 3.94
C TYR A 20 10.74 3.62 5.30
N TYR A 21 11.72 2.75 5.54
CA TYR A 21 12.50 2.77 6.78
C TYR A 21 13.45 3.97 6.86
N ASP A 22 14.06 4.34 5.74
CA ASP A 22 14.94 5.52 5.66
C ASP A 22 14.16 6.81 5.94
N ASP A 23 12.89 6.87 5.52
CA ASP A 23 12.01 8.03 5.65
C ASP A 23 10.96 7.89 6.76
N ILE A 24 11.05 6.89 7.63
CA ILE A 24 10.00 6.57 8.62
C ILE A 24 9.65 7.75 9.54
N GLU A 25 10.65 8.59 9.84
CA GLU A 25 10.50 9.80 10.67
C GLU A 25 9.62 10.88 10.06
N LYS A 26 9.39 10.84 8.74
CA LYS A 26 8.49 11.77 8.05
C LYS A 26 7.01 11.43 8.28
N TYR A 27 6.71 10.21 8.72
CA TYR A 27 5.36 9.75 8.96
C TYR A 27 4.92 10.01 10.42
N PRO A 28 3.64 10.33 10.67
CA PRO A 28 3.15 10.51 12.02
C PRO A 28 3.15 9.16 12.76
N VAL A 29 3.88 9.05 13.87
CA VAL A 29 3.98 7.82 14.69
C VAL A 29 2.61 7.20 14.98
N LYS A 30 1.61 8.03 15.28
CA LYS A 30 0.22 7.60 15.45
C LYS A 30 -0.62 8.01 14.25
N SER A 31 -1.37 7.05 13.71
CA SER A 31 -2.33 7.32 12.64
C SER A 31 -3.34 8.42 13.05
N GLN A 32 -3.66 9.28 12.08
CA GLN A 32 -4.58 10.42 12.26
C GLN A 32 -5.97 10.17 11.66
N VAL A 33 -6.22 8.97 11.11
CA VAL A 33 -7.51 8.64 10.47
C VAL A 33 -8.59 8.37 11.51
N LYS A 34 -9.84 8.59 11.12
CA LYS A 34 -11.00 8.26 11.97
C LYS A 34 -11.37 6.77 11.86
N PRO A 35 -12.01 6.19 12.89
CA PRO A 35 -12.58 4.85 12.79
C PRO A 35 -13.47 4.71 11.54
N GLY A 36 -13.24 3.65 10.75
CA GLY A 36 -13.98 3.36 9.53
C GLY A 36 -13.55 4.15 8.28
N GLU A 37 -12.65 5.14 8.39
CA GLU A 37 -12.25 5.97 7.26
C GLU A 37 -11.52 5.19 6.16
N ILE A 38 -10.65 4.24 6.54
CA ILE A 38 -9.95 3.38 5.57
C ILE A 38 -10.95 2.49 4.83
N TYR A 39 -11.86 1.85 5.56
CA TYR A 39 -12.88 0.98 4.97
C TYR A 39 -13.78 1.73 4.00
N ALA A 40 -14.18 2.97 4.32
CA ALA A 40 -15.00 3.81 3.47
C ALA A 40 -14.33 4.22 2.14
N LYS A 41 -13.00 4.09 2.03
CA LYS A 41 -12.24 4.37 0.80
C LYS A 41 -12.12 3.14 -0.12
N LEU A 42 -12.44 1.95 0.37
CA LEU A 42 -12.37 0.72 -0.40
C LEU A 42 -13.68 0.48 -1.18
N PRO A 43 -13.62 -0.24 -2.31
CA PRO A 43 -14.81 -0.70 -3.02
C PRO A 43 -15.70 -1.58 -2.12
N ASN A 44 -17.02 -1.51 -2.31
CA ASN A 44 -17.99 -2.30 -1.54
C ASN A 44 -17.97 -3.80 -1.88
N SER A 45 -17.38 -4.16 -3.02
CA SER A 45 -17.27 -5.53 -3.51
C SER A 45 -15.88 -5.75 -4.10
N ALA A 46 -15.41 -6.99 -4.07
CA ALA A 46 -14.17 -7.37 -4.73
C ALA A 46 -14.27 -7.13 -6.25
N PRO A 47 -13.15 -6.80 -6.92
CA PRO A 47 -13.12 -6.71 -8.38
C PRO A 47 -13.37 -8.10 -9.00
N GLU A 48 -14.10 -8.13 -10.12
CA GLU A 48 -14.37 -9.37 -10.86
C GLU A 48 -13.15 -9.82 -11.68
N GLU A 49 -12.31 -8.87 -12.06
CA GLU A 49 -11.12 -9.08 -12.88
C GLU A 49 -9.85 -8.75 -12.10
N ALA A 50 -8.72 -9.29 -12.57
CA ALA A 50 -7.42 -8.99 -11.98
C ALA A 50 -7.03 -7.53 -12.22
N GLU A 51 -6.52 -6.88 -11.16
CA GLU A 51 -5.98 -5.52 -11.23
C GLU A 51 -4.46 -5.51 -11.44
N ASP A 52 -3.97 -4.41 -12.01
CA ASP A 52 -2.53 -4.20 -12.16
C ASP A 52 -1.86 -4.03 -10.78
N PHE A 53 -0.70 -4.65 -10.60
CA PHE A 53 0.01 -4.60 -9.33
C PHE A 53 0.40 -3.17 -8.93
N ASN A 54 0.69 -2.29 -9.89
CA ASN A 54 1.02 -0.90 -9.58
C ASN A 54 -0.21 -0.14 -9.06
N ALA A 55 -1.42 -0.46 -9.55
CA ALA A 55 -2.65 0.12 -9.04
C ALA A 55 -2.88 -0.29 -7.57
N ILE A 56 -2.71 -1.58 -7.25
CA ILE A 56 -2.80 -2.10 -5.88
C ILE A 56 -1.77 -1.42 -4.97
N MET A 57 -0.53 -1.28 -5.45
CA MET A 57 0.56 -0.67 -4.69
C MET A 57 0.34 0.84 -4.46
N HIS A 58 -0.29 1.52 -5.42
CA HIS A 58 -0.67 2.92 -5.32
C HIS A 58 -1.79 3.13 -4.29
N ASP A 59 -2.79 2.24 -4.28
CA ASP A 59 -3.86 2.25 -3.30
C ASP A 59 -3.34 1.96 -1.90
N PHE A 60 -2.36 1.05 -1.76
CA PHE A 60 -1.70 0.82 -0.48
C PHE A 60 -1.10 2.11 0.09
N GLU A 61 -0.36 2.88 -0.71
CA GLU A 61 0.23 4.15 -0.24
C GLU A 61 -0.80 5.21 0.09
N LYS A 62 -1.86 5.33 -0.71
CA LYS A 62 -2.84 6.41 -0.56
C LYS A 62 -3.90 6.13 0.49
N ILE A 63 -4.31 4.87 0.59
CA ILE A 63 -5.45 4.44 1.41
C ILE A 63 -4.95 3.81 2.70
N ILE A 64 -4.00 2.87 2.63
CA ILE A 64 -3.61 2.08 3.80
C ILE A 64 -2.57 2.80 4.65
N LEU A 65 -1.51 3.35 4.04
CA LEU A 65 -0.38 3.96 4.76
C LEU A 65 -0.79 5.04 5.78
N PRO A 66 -1.74 5.96 5.50
CA PRO A 66 -2.18 6.95 6.50
C PRO A 66 -2.87 6.32 7.74
N GLY A 67 -3.40 5.12 7.58
CA GLY A 67 -4.07 4.34 8.63
C GLY A 67 -3.12 3.57 9.54
N ILE A 68 -1.83 3.52 9.22
CA ILE A 68 -0.81 2.79 9.99
C ILE A 68 -0.26 3.72 11.10
N SER A 69 0.02 3.13 12.25
CA SER A 69 0.90 3.75 13.25
C SER A 69 2.26 3.08 13.10
N HIS A 70 3.27 3.90 12.79
CA HIS A 70 4.58 3.46 12.31
C HIS A 70 5.53 3.06 13.46
#